data_AF-A0A0H2RRF7-F1
#
_entry.id   AF-A0A0H2RRF7-F1
#
_cell.length_a   1.000
_cell.length_b   1.000
_cell.length_c   1.000
_cell.angle_alpha   90.00
_cell.angle_beta   90.00
_cell.angle_gamma   90.00
#
_symmetry.space_group_name_H-M   'P 1'
#
loop_
_entity.id
_entity.type
_entity.pdbx_description
1 polymer ?
#
loop_
_entity_poly.entity_id
_entity_poly.type
_entity_poly.pdbx_seq_one_letter_code
_entity_poly.pdbx_strand_id
1 'polypeptide(L)'
;MRLCGIAAPSKEARNIVMNALKSNGNMSTRDLFHRVHAMKSPNPSQRQDSTSTKKSAEDDLPIPSISYLKHSVMPFLSSRGQVQKVVVTNRLTEEQIAQRLKQLRKSRRAVNAGEQSDMVQSWKWKLVQP
;
A
#
# COMPACT_ATOMS: atom_id res chain seq x y z
N MET A 1 15.57 25.15 0.79
CA MET A 1 15.90 23.92 0.03
C MET A 1 14.70 23.53 -0.81
N ARG A 2 14.79 23.63 -2.15
CA ARG A 2 13.72 23.19 -3.06
C ARG A 2 13.91 21.69 -3.29
N LEU A 3 12.90 20.88 -2.95
CA LEU A 3 12.88 19.44 -3.22
C LEU A 3 12.69 19.23 -4.74
N CYS A 4 13.76 19.41 -5.50
CA CYS A 4 13.80 19.12 -6.93
C CYS A 4 13.83 17.59 -7.10
N GLY A 5 12.76 17.00 -7.64
CA GLY A 5 12.84 15.61 -8.14
C GLY A 5 11.53 14.83 -8.15
N ILE A 6 10.51 15.24 -7.38
CA ILE A 6 9.23 14.54 -7.38
C ILE A 6 8.21 15.44 -8.07
N ALA A 7 7.85 15.08 -9.31
CA ALA A 7 6.73 15.69 -10.01
C ALA A 7 5.50 15.67 -9.09
N ALA A 8 4.84 16.83 -8.96
CA ALA A 8 3.68 16.93 -8.08
C ALA A 8 2.61 15.91 -8.51
N PRO A 9 2.16 15.03 -7.61
CA PRO A 9 1.15 14.05 -7.96
C PRO A 9 -0.17 14.75 -8.28
N SER A 10 -1.01 14.10 -9.11
CA SER A 10 -2.32 14.63 -9.49
C SER A 10 -3.15 15.01 -8.26
N LYS A 11 -3.94 16.09 -8.37
CA LYS A 11 -4.83 16.54 -7.29
C LYS A 11 -5.83 15.45 -6.90
N GLU A 12 -6.32 14.69 -7.88
CA GLU A 12 -7.22 13.56 -7.66
C GLU A 12 -6.55 12.45 -6.85
N ALA A 13 -5.32 12.06 -7.22
CA ALA A 13 -4.54 11.05 -6.52
C ALA A 13 -4.39 11.37 -5.03
N ARG A 14 -4.09 12.63 -4.72
CA ARG A 14 -3.97 13.13 -3.34
C ARG A 14 -5.29 13.02 -2.59
N ASN A 15 -6.38 13.50 -3.19
CA ASN A 15 -7.69 13.50 -2.56
C ASN A 15 -8.16 12.08 -2.24
N ILE A 16 -7.96 11.14 -3.17
CA ILE A 16 -8.38 9.75 -2.99
C ILE A 16 -7.57 9.08 -1.87
N VAL A 17 -6.25 9.27 -1.84
CA VAL A 17 -5.41 8.73 -0.75
C VAL A 17 -5.80 9.31 0.60
N MET A 18 -6.02 10.62 0.68
CA MET A 18 -6.44 11.27 1.91
C MET A 18 -7.80 10.74 2.38
N ASN A 19 -8.76 10.54 1.47
CA ASN A 19 -10.07 9.98 1.81
C ASN A 19 -9.98 8.52 2.30
N ALA A 20 -9.13 7.71 1.65
CA ALA A 20 -8.90 6.33 2.05
C ALA A 20 -8.29 6.23 3.46
N LEU A 21 -7.33 7.10 3.80
CA LEU A 21 -6.75 7.15 5.15
C LEU A 21 -7.72 7.75 6.18
N LYS A 22 -8.59 8.70 5.81
CA LYS A 22 -9.62 9.25 6.70
C LYS A 22 -10.63 8.19 7.12
N SER A 23 -11.05 7.35 6.17
CA SER A 23 -12.09 6.34 6.39
C SER A 23 -11.60 5.09 7.13
N ASN A 24 -10.34 4.68 6.93
CA ASN A 24 -9.83 3.40 7.45
C ASN A 24 -8.68 3.54 8.47
N GLY A 25 -8.20 4.76 8.70
CA GLY A 25 -7.09 5.04 9.61
C GLY A 25 -5.75 4.57 9.05
N ASN A 26 -4.96 3.86 9.86
CA ASN A 26 -3.58 3.52 9.55
C ASN A 26 -3.50 2.33 8.59
N MET A 27 -2.94 2.52 7.39
CA MET A 27 -2.87 1.48 6.35
C MET A 27 -1.46 1.29 5.77
N SER A 28 -1.14 0.07 5.34
CA SER A 28 0.09 -0.16 4.57
C SER A 28 -0.05 0.42 3.16
N THR A 29 1.07 0.66 2.46
CA THR A 29 1.01 1.15 1.07
C THR A 29 0.26 0.19 0.14
N ARG A 30 0.38 -1.13 0.38
CA ARG A 30 -0.28 -2.15 -0.43
C ARG A 30 -1.80 -2.14 -0.20
N ASP A 31 -2.23 -2.11 1.05
CA ASP A 31 -3.66 -2.10 1.39
C ASP A 31 -4.31 -0.81 0.92
N LEU A 32 -3.60 0.31 1.07
CA LEU A 32 -4.02 1.61 0.57
C LEU A 32 -4.23 1.58 -0.95
N PHE A 33 -3.30 1.01 -1.71
CA PHE A 33 -3.44 0.88 -3.17
C PHE A 33 -4.68 0.07 -3.56
N HIS A 34 -4.87 -1.12 -2.98
CA HIS A 34 -6.04 -1.96 -3.27
C HIS A 34 -7.35 -1.25 -2.92
N ARG A 35 -7.37 -0.51 -1.80
CA ARG A 35 -8.57 0.23 -1.38
C ARG A 35 -8.90 1.39 -2.33
N VAL A 36 -7.90 2.15 -2.76
CA VAL A 36 -8.09 3.24 -3.72
C VAL A 36 -8.65 2.71 -5.04
N HIS A 37 -8.13 1.58 -5.54
CA HIS A 37 -8.68 0.93 -6.73
C HIS A 37 -10.11 0.41 -6.52
N ALA A 38 -10.42 -0.14 -5.34
CA ALA A 38 -11.77 -0.60 -5.00
C ALA A 38 -12.79 0.55 -4.92
N MET A 39 -12.37 1.76 -4.48
CA MET A 39 -13.25 2.93 -4.40
C MET A 39 -13.62 3.51 -5.77
N LYS A 40 -12.76 3.38 -6.80
CA LYS A 40 -13.01 3.95 -8.13
C LYS A 40 -13.66 2.96 -9.11
N SER A 41 -13.72 1.66 -8.82
CA SER A 41 -14.43 0.69 -9.68
C SER A 41 -15.93 0.69 -9.37
N PRO A 42 -16.80 1.28 -10.20
CA PRO A 42 -18.24 1.24 -9.98
C PRO A 42 -18.87 -0.02 -10.58
N ASN A 43 -18.08 -1.01 -11.05
CA ASN A 43 -18.63 -2.20 -11.68
C ASN A 43 -17.68 -3.42 -11.56
N PRO A 44 -18.06 -4.49 -10.84
CA PRO A 44 -17.30 -5.73 -10.81
C PRO A 44 -17.37 -6.55 -12.13
N SER A 45 -17.98 -6.04 -13.19
CA SER A 45 -18.29 -6.80 -14.42
C SER A 45 -17.27 -6.70 -15.56
N GLN A 46 -16.05 -6.19 -15.35
CA GLN A 46 -14.98 -6.26 -16.36
C GLN A 46 -13.79 -7.10 -15.87
N ARG A 47 -14.04 -8.41 -15.71
CA ARG A 47 -13.04 -9.39 -16.13
C ARG A 47 -13.06 -9.42 -17.65
N GLN A 48 -12.21 -8.64 -18.29
CA GLN A 48 -11.98 -8.81 -19.73
C GLN A 48 -10.84 -9.79 -19.94
N ASP A 49 -11.24 -11.00 -20.35
CA ASP A 49 -10.48 -11.80 -21.28
C ASP A 49 -10.03 -10.99 -22.51
N SER A 50 -9.00 -11.54 -23.17
CA SER A 50 -8.62 -11.33 -24.57
C SER A 50 -7.58 -10.25 -24.87
N THR A 51 -6.37 -10.73 -25.16
CA THR A 51 -5.64 -10.52 -26.42
C THR A 51 -6.25 -9.48 -27.38
N SER A 52 -5.61 -8.32 -27.50
CA SER A 52 -5.45 -7.47 -28.70
C SER A 52 -5.27 -6.00 -28.30
N THR A 53 -4.09 -5.44 -28.64
CA THR A 53 -3.82 -4.01 -28.90
C THR A 53 -4.68 -2.98 -28.14
N LYS A 54 -4.40 -2.75 -26.85
CA LYS A 54 -5.07 -1.71 -26.05
C LYS A 54 -4.11 -0.53 -25.81
N LYS A 55 -4.49 0.65 -26.30
CA LYS A 55 -4.06 1.91 -25.67
C LYS A 55 -4.42 1.81 -24.19
N SER A 56 -3.42 1.93 -23.35
CA SER A 56 -3.42 1.50 -21.95
C SER A 56 -4.50 2.21 -21.15
N ALA A 57 -5.53 1.47 -20.74
CA ALA A 57 -6.52 1.94 -19.75
C ALA A 57 -5.89 2.25 -18.36
N GLU A 58 -4.58 2.05 -18.20
CA GLU A 58 -3.79 2.47 -17.05
C GLU A 58 -3.56 3.99 -16.99
N ASP A 59 -3.64 4.72 -18.11
CA ASP A 59 -3.38 6.17 -18.14
C ASP A 59 -4.50 7.02 -17.52
N ASP A 60 -5.70 6.45 -17.33
CA ASP A 60 -6.87 7.17 -16.80
C ASP A 60 -7.09 6.94 -15.28
N LEU A 61 -6.18 6.19 -14.66
CA LEU A 61 -6.18 5.95 -13.22
C LEU A 61 -5.33 7.01 -12.51
N PRO A 62 -5.88 7.75 -11.53
CA PRO A 62 -5.14 8.77 -10.78
C PRO A 62 -3.93 8.19 -10.03
N ILE A 63 -3.98 6.88 -9.74
CA ILE A 63 -2.90 6.11 -9.13
C ILE A 63 -2.67 4.88 -10.02
N PRO A 64 -1.79 4.98 -11.02
CA PRO A 64 -1.60 3.90 -11.99
C PRO A 64 -0.87 2.68 -11.38
N SER A 65 -0.09 2.88 -10.31
CA SER A 65 0.68 1.78 -9.71
C SER A 65 1.00 2.00 -8.22
N ILE A 66 1.33 0.89 -7.53
CA ILE A 66 1.87 0.91 -6.17
C ILE A 66 3.16 1.73 -6.10
N SER A 67 4.00 1.64 -7.13
CA SER A 67 5.26 2.40 -7.22
C SER A 67 5.00 3.90 -7.27
N TYR A 68 4.00 4.33 -8.04
CA TYR A 68 3.60 5.74 -8.10
C TYR A 68 3.07 6.24 -6.74
N LEU A 69 2.22 5.44 -6.08
CA LEU A 69 1.75 5.75 -4.73
C LEU A 69 2.94 5.90 -3.76
N LYS A 70 3.85 4.91 -3.76
CA LYS A 70 4.99 4.85 -2.82
C LYS A 70 6.02 5.96 -3.02
N HIS A 71 6.38 6.29 -4.26
CA HIS A 71 7.52 7.17 -4.55
C HIS A 71 7.09 8.60 -4.94
N SER A 72 5.85 8.81 -5.38
CA SER A 72 5.37 10.14 -5.75
C SER A 72 4.35 10.68 -4.74
N VAL A 73 3.28 9.95 -4.50
CA VAL A 73 2.15 10.47 -3.70
C VAL A 73 2.48 10.52 -2.21
N MET A 74 2.94 9.42 -1.61
CA MET A 74 3.22 9.37 -0.17
C MET A 74 4.35 10.32 0.25
N PRO A 75 5.49 10.42 -0.45
CA PRO A 75 6.53 11.38 -0.09
C PRO A 75 6.05 12.82 -0.24
N PHE A 76 5.25 13.13 -1.26
CA PHE A 76 4.65 14.46 -1.42
C PHE A 76 3.73 14.82 -0.24
N LEU A 77 2.80 13.94 0.14
CA LEU A 77 1.91 14.16 1.28
C LEU A 77 2.70 14.25 2.60
N SER A 78 3.76 13.46 2.75
CA SER A 78 4.61 13.48 3.94
C SER A 78 5.44 14.75 4.04
N SER A 79 5.98 15.24 2.92
CA SER A 79 6.71 16.53 2.87
C SER A 79 5.84 17.73 3.25
N ARG A 80 4.52 17.62 3.08
CA ARG A 80 3.53 18.63 3.48
C ARG A 80 3.00 18.44 4.90
N GLY A 81 3.52 17.46 5.64
CA GLY A 81 3.06 17.13 6.99
C GLY A 81 1.63 16.60 7.05
N GLN A 82 1.08 16.09 5.94
CA GLN A 82 -0.30 15.58 5.91
C GLN A 82 -0.39 14.10 6.30
N VAL A 83 0.68 13.33 6.04
CA VAL A 83 0.79 11.92 6.42
C VAL A 83 2.14 11.64 7.07
N GLN A 84 2.14 10.69 8.00
CA GLN A 84 3.34 10.20 8.68
C GLN A 84 3.44 8.69 8.51
N LYS A 85 4.68 8.21 8.36
CA LYS A 85 5.00 6.79 8.38
C LYS A 85 5.20 6.36 9.83
N VAL A 86 4.38 5.44 10.31
CA VAL A 86 4.40 4.93 11.69
C VAL A 86 4.72 3.44 11.70
N VAL A 87 5.46 3.00 12.72
CA VAL A 87 5.67 1.57 12.99
C VAL A 87 4.51 1.10 13.85
N VAL A 88 3.84 0.04 13.41
CA VAL A 88 2.80 -0.64 14.17
C VAL A 88 3.26 -2.05 14.46
N THR A 89 3.41 -2.35 15.75
CA THR A 89 3.74 -3.67 16.25
C THR A 89 2.44 -4.44 16.47
N ASN A 90 2.22 -5.50 15.70
CA ASN A 90 1.09 -6.40 15.89
C ASN A 90 1.61 -7.70 16.52
N ARG A 91 0.90 -8.20 17.53
CA ARG A 91 1.10 -9.58 17.98
C ARG A 91 0.48 -10.50 16.95
N LEU A 92 1.24 -11.48 16.49
CA LEU A 92 0.71 -12.53 15.63
C LEU A 92 -0.21 -13.42 16.45
N THR A 93 -1.32 -13.84 15.86
CA THR A 93 -2.10 -14.94 16.41
C THR A 93 -1.42 -16.26 16.08
N GLU A 94 -1.66 -17.30 16.89
CA GLU A 94 -1.08 -18.64 16.70
C GLU A 94 -1.33 -19.19 15.28
N GLU A 95 -2.50 -18.93 14.72
CA GLU A 95 -2.84 -19.30 13.35
C GLU A 95 -1.94 -18.64 12.30
N GLN A 96 -1.61 -17.36 12.48
CA GLN A 96 -0.74 -16.60 11.57
C GLN A 96 0.71 -17.06 11.70
N ILE A 97 1.15 -17.43 12.91
CA ILE A 97 2.45 -18.06 13.15
C ILE A 97 2.50 -19.40 12.40
N ALA A 98 1.48 -20.25 12.55
CA ALA A 98 1.41 -21.55 11.86
C ALA A 98 1.43 -21.41 10.33
N GLN A 99 0.72 -20.42 9.77
CA GLN A 99 0.76 -20.13 8.33
C GLN A 99 2.15 -19.67 7.87
N ARG A 100 2.82 -18.79 8.62
CA ARG A 100 4.20 -18.37 8.33
C ARG A 100 5.17 -19.54 8.38
N LEU A 101 5.07 -20.38 9.41
CA LEU A 101 5.88 -21.59 9.53
C LEU A 101 5.64 -22.52 8.34
N LYS A 102 4.39 -22.69 7.91
CA LYS A 102 4.05 -23.51 6.73
C LYS A 102 4.64 -22.93 5.43
N GLN A 103 4.63 -21.62 5.25
CA GLN A 103 5.25 -20.95 4.10
C GLN A 103 6.78 -21.05 4.12
N LEU A 104 7.41 -20.87 5.28
CA LEU A 104 8.86 -20.98 5.45
C LEU A 104 9.36 -22.42 5.27
N ARG A 105 8.62 -23.42 5.75
CA ARG A 105 8.93 -24.84 5.50
C ARG A 105 8.91 -25.20 4.01
N LYS A 106 8.07 -24.53 3.22
CA LYS A 106 8.05 -24.69 1.76
C LYS A 106 9.23 -23.99 1.06
N SER A 107 9.85 -22.97 1.67
CA SER A 107 10.92 -22.18 1.05
C SER A 107 12.33 -22.44 1.59
N ARG A 108 12.50 -23.17 2.69
CA ARG A 108 13.83 -23.49 3.27
C ARG A 108 14.04 -24.98 3.51
N ARG A 109 14.77 -25.63 2.59
CA ARG A 109 15.86 -26.55 3.00
C ARG A 109 16.99 -25.64 3.49
N ALA A 110 17.49 -25.85 4.70
CA ALA A 110 18.50 -25.04 5.39
C ALA A 110 18.02 -23.64 5.85
N VAL A 111 17.83 -23.51 7.16
CA VAL A 111 18.54 -22.57 8.05
C VAL A 111 17.77 -22.53 9.37
N ASN A 112 18.55 -22.75 10.42
CA ASN A 112 18.19 -22.82 11.83
C ASN A 112 17.11 -21.82 12.26
N ALA A 113 16.04 -22.36 12.83
CA ALA A 113 14.96 -21.62 13.46
C ALA A 113 15.44 -21.12 14.83
N GLY A 114 16.17 -20.01 14.85
CA GLY A 114 16.29 -19.20 16.06
C GLY A 114 14.96 -18.49 16.33
N GLU A 115 14.57 -18.45 17.61
CA GLU A 115 13.42 -17.79 18.22
C GLU A 115 12.71 -16.77 17.31
N GLN A 116 11.53 -17.14 16.82
CA GLN A 116 10.67 -16.19 16.12
C GLN A 116 9.96 -15.33 17.17
N SER A 117 10.24 -14.03 17.17
CA SER A 117 9.52 -13.06 17.98
C SER A 117 8.02 -13.07 17.62
N ASP A 118 7.15 -13.22 18.62
CA ASP A 118 5.69 -13.16 18.51
C ASP A 118 5.16 -11.81 17.99
N MET A 119 6.03 -10.80 17.97
CA MET A 119 5.72 -9.46 17.50
C MET A 119 6.21 -9.23 16.08
N VAL A 120 5.31 -8.78 15.20
CA VAL A 120 5.63 -8.31 13.85
C VAL A 120 5.47 -6.81 13.78
N GLN A 121 6.57 -6.14 13.45
CA GLN A 121 6.56 -4.73 13.12
C GLN A 121 6.15 -4.55 11.65
N SER A 122 5.20 -3.63 11.44
CA SER A 122 4.72 -3.26 10.11
C SER A 122 4.71 -1.76 9.95
N TRP A 123 5.16 -1.27 8.79
CA TRP A 123 5.11 0.15 8.47
C TRP A 123 3.74 0.50 7.91
N LYS A 124 3.06 1.45 8.54
CA LYS A 124 1.77 1.98 8.09
C LYS A 124 1.85 3.48 7.90
N TRP A 125 0.96 4.01 7.08
CA TRP A 125 0.76 5.43 6.89
C TRP A 125 -0.44 5.88 7.70
N LYS A 126 -0.27 7.00 8.40
CA LYS A 126 -1.28 7.63 9.25
C LYS A 126 -1.45 9.09 8.83
N LEU A 127 -2.67 9.60 8.90
CA LEU A 127 -2.92 11.04 8.79
C LEU A 127 -2.36 11.77 10.00
N VAL A 128 -1.64 12.87 9.75
CA VAL A 128 -1.33 13.82 10.80
C VAL A 128 -2.62 14.58 11.09
N GLN A 129 -3.22 14.35 12.25
CA GLN A 129 -4.37 15.15 12.68
C GLN A 129 -3.89 16.60 12.91
N PRO A 130 -4.67 17.61 12.47
CA PRO A 130 -4.38 18.99 12.80
C PRO A 130 -4.43 19.24 14.31
#